data_AF-A0A2T4IKC9-F1
#
_entry.id   AF-A0A2T4IKC9-F1
#
_cell.length_a   1.000
_cell.length_b   1.000
_cell.length_c   1.000
_cell.angle_alpha   90.00
_cell.angle_beta   90.00
_cell.angle_gamma   90.00
#
_symmetry.space_group_name_H-M   'P 1'
#
loop_
_entity.id
_entity.type
_entity.pdbx_description
1 polymer ?
#
loop_
_entity_poly.entity_id
_entity_poly.type
_entity_poly.pdbx_seq_one_letter_code
_entity_poly.pdbx_strand_id
1 'polypeptide(L)'
;MTPGCPTETDTSALFQRFPHLRKIELLWGSRECRNFIFALMTDTRGGGRQGFPPEHAMTIMKLLMEHDFNYPQFEHGGHDGRWGDDRR
;
A
#
# COMPACT_ATOMS: atom_id res chain seq x y z
N MET A 1 10.48 19.70 -10.33
CA MET A 1 9.22 19.30 -9.67
C MET A 1 8.27 18.83 -10.76
N THR A 2 8.24 17.53 -11.04
CA THR A 2 7.35 16.93 -12.03
C THR A 2 5.97 16.75 -11.38
N PRO A 3 4.88 17.27 -11.99
CA PRO A 3 3.54 17.10 -11.47
C PRO A 3 3.04 15.71 -11.86
N GLY A 4 3.34 14.73 -11.02
CA GLY A 4 2.86 13.37 -11.19
C GLY A 4 3.09 12.63 -9.88
N CYS A 5 1.99 12.21 -9.27
CA CYS A 5 1.93 11.47 -8.01
C CYS A 5 2.24 12.31 -6.74
N PRO A 6 1.37 12.30 -5.71
CA PRO A 6 1.69 12.88 -4.40
C PRO A 6 2.66 12.02 -3.55
N THR A 7 3.24 10.97 -4.15
CA THR A 7 4.04 9.94 -3.50
C THR A 7 5.46 9.88 -4.06
N GLU A 8 6.48 9.68 -3.23
CA GLU A 8 7.87 9.51 -3.69
C GLU A 8 8.11 8.12 -4.28
N THR A 9 7.30 7.15 -3.86
CA THR A 9 7.33 5.77 -4.38
C THR A 9 6.83 5.69 -5.83
N ASP A 10 7.61 5.05 -6.72
CA ASP A 10 7.15 4.80 -8.09
C ASP A 10 6.00 3.78 -8.11
N THR A 11 4.85 4.26 -8.57
CA THR A 11 3.61 3.49 -8.69
C THR A 11 3.22 3.23 -10.14
N SER A 12 4.03 3.70 -11.09
CA SER A 12 3.76 3.62 -12.53
C SER A 12 3.53 2.18 -13.00
N ALA A 13 4.42 1.26 -12.62
CA ALA A 13 4.28 -0.16 -12.96
C ALA A 13 3.07 -0.81 -12.27
N LEU A 14 2.80 -0.42 -11.02
CA LEU A 14 1.66 -0.90 -10.25
C LEU A 14 0.33 -0.48 -10.90
N PHE A 15 0.21 0.77 -11.33
CA PHE A 15 -0.99 1.31 -11.97
C PHE A 15 -1.18 0.82 -13.41
N GLN A 16 -0.08 0.60 -14.15
CA GLN A 16 -0.17 -0.05 -15.47
C GLN A 16 -0.72 -1.47 -15.35
N ARG A 17 -0.28 -2.22 -14.33
CA ARG A 17 -0.75 -3.59 -14.10
C ARG A 17 -2.15 -3.63 -13.50
N PHE A 18 -2.46 -2.69 -12.60
CA PHE A 18 -3.71 -2.63 -11.85
C PHE A 18 -4.28 -1.20 -11.89
N PRO A 19 -4.97 -0.82 -12.97
CA PRO A 19 -5.46 0.55 -13.17
C PRO A 19 -6.49 0.99 -12.10
N HIS A 20 -7.17 0.04 -11.46
CA HIS A 20 -8.10 0.32 -10.36
C HIS A 20 -7.39 0.80 -9.08
N LEU A 21 -6.06 0.65 -8.97
CA LEU A 21 -5.27 1.14 -7.84
C LEU A 21 -4.95 2.63 -7.94
N ARG A 22 -5.18 3.28 -9.09
CA ARG A 22 -5.00 4.74 -9.24
C ARG A 22 -5.84 5.57 -8.28
N LYS A 23 -6.89 4.99 -7.69
CA LYS A 23 -7.66 5.64 -6.62
C LYS A 23 -6.82 5.92 -5.37
N ILE A 24 -5.66 5.27 -5.18
CA ILE A 24 -4.69 5.63 -4.14
C ILE A 24 -4.27 7.09 -4.28
N GLU A 25 -4.03 7.56 -5.52
CA GLU A 25 -3.66 8.97 -5.77
C GLU A 25 -4.77 9.94 -5.35
N LEU A 26 -6.04 9.54 -5.56
CA LEU A 26 -7.22 10.36 -5.23
C LEU A 26 -7.51 10.38 -3.74
N LEU A 27 -7.25 9.27 -3.05
CA LEU A 27 -7.50 9.12 -1.63
C LEU A 27 -6.30 9.54 -0.77
N TRP A 28 -5.14 9.82 -1.38
CA TRP A 28 -3.89 10.08 -0.67
C TRP A 28 -4.04 11.17 0.40
N GLY A 29 -3.51 10.91 1.60
CA GLY A 29 -3.68 11.81 2.74
C GLY A 29 -5.02 11.71 3.46
N SER A 30 -5.79 10.66 3.19
CA SER A 30 -6.99 10.29 3.95
C SER A 30 -6.83 8.94 4.63
N ARG A 31 -7.61 8.72 5.69
CA ARG A 31 -7.71 7.40 6.34
C ARG A 31 -8.17 6.29 5.39
N GLU A 32 -8.99 6.63 4.38
CA GLU A 32 -9.46 5.67 3.37
C GLU A 32 -8.32 5.13 2.52
N CYS A 33 -7.32 5.96 2.21
CA CYS A 33 -6.13 5.52 1.48
C CYS A 33 -5.34 4.47 2.27
N ARG A 34 -5.08 4.73 3.55
CA ARG A 34 -4.41 3.77 4.43
C ARG A 34 -5.16 2.44 4.48
N ASN A 35 -6.47 2.48 4.73
CA ASN A 35 -7.31 1.29 4.77
C ASN A 35 -7.30 0.54 3.44
N PHE A 36 -7.31 1.27 2.32
CA PHE A 36 -7.27 0.67 1.00
C PHE A 36 -5.93 -0.02 0.73
N ILE A 37 -4.80 0.62 1.01
CA ILE A 37 -3.45 0.02 0.86
C ILE A 37 -3.30 -1.20 1.78
N PHE A 38 -3.76 -1.10 3.03
CA PHE A 38 -3.74 -2.21 3.98
C PHE A 38 -4.62 -3.38 3.54
N ALA A 39 -5.78 -3.10 2.95
CA ALA A 39 -6.66 -4.11 2.36
C ALA A 39 -5.97 -4.85 1.21
N LEU A 40 -5.20 -4.16 0.35
CA LEU A 40 -4.44 -4.81 -0.73
C LEU A 40 -3.37 -5.78 -0.19
N MET A 41 -2.72 -5.41 0.92
CA MET A 41 -1.73 -6.28 1.56
C MET A 41 -2.36 -7.48 2.27
N THR A 42 -3.61 -7.37 2.73
CA THR A 42 -4.32 -8.46 3.42
C THR A 42 -5.11 -9.36 2.46
N ASP A 43 -5.66 -8.82 1.37
CA ASP A 43 -6.42 -9.54 0.33
C ASP A 43 -5.58 -10.62 -0.37
N THR A 44 -4.25 -10.48 -0.37
CA THR A 44 -3.32 -11.46 -0.96
C THR A 44 -3.03 -12.68 -0.07
N ARG A 45 -3.50 -12.71 1.18
CA ARG A 45 -3.22 -13.82 2.12
C ARG A 45 -4.27 -14.94 2.10
N GLY A 46 -5.37 -14.79 1.33
CA GLY A 46 -6.50 -15.73 1.26
C GLY A 46 -6.34 -16.87 0.25
N GLY A 47 -5.37 -17.77 0.46
CA GLY A 47 -5.46 -19.21 0.12
C GLY A 47 -5.60 -19.71 -1.33
N GLY A 48 -5.80 -18.88 -2.36
CA GLY A 48 -5.96 -19.38 -3.73
C GLY A 48 -5.77 -18.38 -4.87
N ARG A 49 -5.54 -17.10 -4.55
CA ARG A 49 -5.21 -16.07 -5.54
C ARG A 49 -3.70 -15.88 -5.52
N GLN A 50 -3.05 -16.16 -6.65
CA GLN A 50 -1.63 -15.88 -6.88
C GLN A 50 -1.37 -14.43 -6.42
N GLY A 51 -0.67 -14.26 -5.29
CA GLY A 51 -0.49 -12.95 -4.66
C GLY A 51 0.14 -11.93 -5.60
N PHE A 52 0.24 -10.66 -5.17
CA PHE A 52 1.01 -9.68 -5.91
C PHE A 52 2.44 -10.20 -6.11
N PRO A 53 3.03 -10.06 -7.31
CA PRO A 53 4.43 -10.36 -7.48
C PRO A 53 5.25 -9.50 -6.49
N PRO A 54 6.41 -10.00 -6.03
CA PRO A 54 7.15 -9.41 -4.92
C PRO A 54 7.49 -7.93 -5.16
N GLU A 55 7.76 -7.55 -6.41
CA GLU A 55 7.97 -6.16 -6.82
C GLU A 55 6.79 -5.24 -6.49
N HIS A 56 5.56 -5.67 -6.75
CA HIS A 56 4.35 -4.89 -6.51
C HIS A 56 3.98 -4.89 -5.03
N ALA A 57 4.19 -6.00 -4.33
CA ALA A 57 4.02 -6.07 -2.88
C ALA A 57 4.95 -5.09 -2.15
N MET A 58 6.21 -4.98 -2.57
CA MET A 58 7.16 -4.01 -2.03
C MET A 58 6.71 -2.56 -2.30
N THR A 59 6.22 -2.25 -3.51
CA THR A 59 5.68 -0.91 -3.82
C THR A 59 4.50 -0.56 -2.92
N ILE A 60 3.54 -1.47 -2.73
CA ILE A 60 2.37 -1.26 -1.86
C ILE A 60 2.81 -1.05 -0.41
N MET A 61 3.80 -1.81 0.07
CA MET A 61 4.32 -1.67 1.42
C MET A 61 5.06 -0.35 1.63
N LYS A 62 5.84 0.10 0.62
CA LYS A 62 6.48 1.43 0.64
C LYS A 62 5.44 2.55 0.70
N LEU A 63 4.39 2.46 -0.10
CA LEU A 63 3.28 3.42 -0.05
C LEU A 63 2.62 3.47 1.34
N LEU A 64 2.41 2.33 1.99
CA LEU A 64 1.84 2.31 3.33
C LEU A 64 2.74 3.03 4.33
N MET A 65 4.05 2.72 4.31
CA MET A 65 5.02 3.36 5.20
C MET A 65 5.13 4.86 4.94
N GLU A 66 5.14 5.26 3.66
CA GLU A 66 5.18 6.67 3.27
C GLU A 66 3.91 7.41 3.71
N HIS A 67 2.75 6.77 3.60
CA HIS A 67 1.50 7.34 4.08
C HIS A 67 1.49 7.46 5.60
N ASP A 68 1.89 6.43 6.34
CA ASP A 68 1.94 6.48 7.82
C ASP A 68 2.99 7.49 8.31
N PHE A 69 4.12 7.66 7.60
CA PHE A 69 5.11 8.69 7.89
C PHE A 69 4.57 10.11 7.68
N ASN A 70 3.87 10.36 6.57
CA ASN A 70 3.30 11.68 6.27
C ASN A 70 2.01 11.97 7.07
N TYR A 71 1.28 10.93 7.45
CA TYR A 71 -0.01 11.03 8.13
C TYR A 71 -0.12 10.09 9.33
N PRO A 72 0.72 10.25 10.36
CA PRO A 72 0.75 9.37 11.54
C PRO A 72 -0.58 9.37 12.32
N GLN A 73 -1.40 10.42 12.17
CA GLN A 73 -2.74 10.48 12.75
C GLN A 73 -3.69 9.37 12.25
N PHE A 74 -3.40 8.76 11.10
CA PHE A 74 -4.20 7.65 10.55
C PHE A 74 -3.63 6.27 10.90
N GLU A 75 -2.42 6.21 11.48
CA GLU A 75 -1.76 4.99 11.94
C GLU A 75 -2.47 4.36 13.15
N HIS A 76 -3.08 5.21 13.99
CA HIS A 76 -3.53 4.91 15.37
C HIS A 76 -4.79 4.03 15.50
N GLY A 77 -4.99 3.09 14.58
CA GLY A 77 -6.18 2.23 14.48
C GLY A 77 -5.91 0.71 14.47
N GLY A 78 -4.75 0.25 14.95
CA GLY A 78 -4.53 -1.16 15.31
C GLY A 78 -3.86 -2.02 14.23
N HIS A 79 -2.54 -1.91 14.10
CA HIS A 79 -1.77 -3.02 13.54
C HIS A 79 -0.66 -3.43 14.51
N ASP A 80 -1.09 -4.19 15.52
CA ASP A 80 -0.25 -4.99 16.40
C ASP A 80 0.66 -5.91 15.55
N GLY A 81 1.93 -5.54 15.45
CA GLY A 81 3.10 -6.42 15.43
C GLY A 81 3.27 -7.51 14.36
N ARG A 82 2.31 -7.78 13.45
CA ARG A 82 2.33 -9.00 12.62
C ARG A 82 2.86 -8.80 11.19
N TRP A 83 3.97 -8.08 11.04
CA TRP A 83 4.77 -8.07 9.79
C TRP A 83 6.24 -8.37 10.05
N GLY A 84 6.52 -9.28 10.98
CA GLY A 84 7.83 -9.86 11.17
C GLY A 84 7.69 -11.32 11.56
N ASP A 85 8.36 -12.18 10.81
CA ASP A 85 8.72 -13.55 11.17
C ASP A 85 7.63 -14.62 11.11
N ASP A 86 7.51 -15.27 9.93
CA ASP A 86 7.30 -16.72 9.90
C ASP A 86 8.31 -17.30 8.91
N ARG A 87 9.53 -17.49 9.40
CA ARG A 87 10.50 -18.43 8.83
C ARG A 87 10.95 -19.36 9.94
N ARG A 88 10.23 -20.46 10.15
CA ARG A 88 10.81 -21.65 10.76
C ARG A 88 10.19 -22.94 10.26
#